data_AF-A0A258ZYT3-F1
#
_entry.id   AF-A0A258ZYT3-F1
#
_cell.length_a   1.000
_cell.length_b   1.000
_cell.length_c   1.000
_cell.angle_alpha   90.00
_cell.angle_beta   90.00
_cell.angle_gamma   90.00
#
_symmetry.space_group_name_H-M   'P 1'
#
loop_
_entity.id
_entity.type
_entity.pdbx_description
1 polymer ?
#
loop_
_entity_poly.entity_id
_entity_poly.type
_entity_poly.pdbx_seq_one_letter_code
_entity_poly.pdbx_strand_id
1 'polypeptide(L)'
;VHMVPGLEGSYEEGPPSLTDLAVRDRRWCQGNLQHAAVLPGRGLAFVSRLHLLTGIGSYITAPLWLAMLTAGLLVSLQGRFVPPDYFPSQFSLFPSWPAQDPVRAAWVFVGTMSVLLAPKLIAYVLMLLDGRRRRGFGGGILTFLGVLLETLLSGLMAPIMMIIQSAAVASILMGRDSGWQPQRRDDGSVPLGALLQRYGFHTLLGIALGVVAYLIAAPLFWWMSPVILGLVLAVPLVALTALRGAGTGLRRLGLLMVPEERTPPQVLEQAGAIAERLAVELREGEAVARLRGDAGLRAAHLAFLPDGGARRRGDHSPERLVARAKIADAASLPEALRALSAREKAAALGDGEALAALLALADQRG
;
A
#
# COMPACT_ATOMS: atom_id res chain seq x y z
N VAL A 1 18.42 -17.55 -9.01
CA VAL A 1 18.22 -16.13 -8.62
C VAL A 1 19.39 -15.72 -7.77
N HIS A 2 20.15 -14.71 -8.19
CA HIS A 2 21.26 -14.13 -7.41
C HIS A 2 20.77 -12.82 -6.80
N MET A 3 20.58 -12.76 -5.48
CA MET A 3 20.21 -11.52 -4.80
C MET A 3 21.47 -10.70 -4.58
N VAL A 4 21.43 -9.40 -4.91
CA VAL A 4 22.52 -8.45 -4.65
C VAL A 4 22.04 -7.43 -3.61
N PRO A 5 21.91 -7.82 -2.33
CA PRO A 5 21.28 -6.99 -1.30
C PRO A 5 22.08 -5.71 -0.96
N GLY A 6 23.34 -5.62 -1.39
CA GLY A 6 24.17 -4.44 -1.23
C GLY A 6 24.10 -3.45 -2.41
N LEU A 7 23.26 -3.70 -3.42
CA LEU A 7 23.10 -2.77 -4.53
C LEU A 7 22.25 -1.56 -4.09
N GLU A 8 22.91 -0.43 -3.92
CA GLU A 8 22.25 0.86 -3.70
C GLU A 8 21.73 1.45 -5.02
N GLY A 9 20.93 2.52 -4.95
CA GLY A 9 20.50 3.28 -6.14
C GLY A 9 19.11 2.94 -6.70
N SER A 10 18.29 2.20 -5.95
CA SER A 10 16.84 2.15 -6.22
C SER A 10 16.16 3.31 -5.50
N TYR A 11 15.46 4.15 -6.26
CA TYR A 11 14.73 5.31 -5.75
C TYR A 11 13.23 5.21 -6.02
N GLU A 12 12.70 3.99 -5.93
CA GLU A 12 11.26 3.75 -6.06
C GLU A 12 10.53 4.29 -4.83
N GLU A 13 9.55 5.16 -5.05
CA GLU A 13 8.75 5.73 -3.98
C GLU A 13 7.64 4.77 -3.52
N GLY A 14 7.36 4.80 -2.22
CA GLY A 14 6.24 4.11 -1.63
C GLY A 14 4.89 4.77 -1.95
N PRO A 15 3.75 4.09 -1.69
CA PRO A 15 2.44 4.68 -1.80
C PRO A 15 2.29 5.85 -0.81
N PRO A 16 1.70 6.99 -1.22
CA PRO A 16 1.70 8.22 -0.41
C PRO A 16 0.70 8.18 0.76
N SER A 17 -0.20 7.20 0.81
CA SER A 17 -1.19 7.06 1.88
C SER A 17 -1.45 5.60 2.24
N LEU A 18 -2.02 5.35 3.43
CA LEU A 18 -2.48 4.01 3.83
C LEU A 18 -3.51 3.45 2.84
N THR A 19 -4.31 4.33 2.23
CA THR A 19 -5.33 3.98 1.24
C THR A 19 -4.69 3.38 -0.01
N ASP A 20 -3.65 4.04 -0.53
CA ASP A 20 -2.91 3.60 -1.71
C ASP A 20 -2.09 2.35 -1.40
N LEU A 21 -1.51 2.27 -0.19
CA LEU A 21 -0.83 1.09 0.30
C LEU A 21 -1.78 -0.11 0.32
N ALA A 22 -2.99 0.03 0.86
CA ALA A 22 -3.99 -1.04 0.91
C ALA A 22 -4.42 -1.52 -0.49
N VAL A 23 -4.54 -0.61 -1.47
CA VAL A 23 -4.87 -0.98 -2.87
C VAL A 23 -3.72 -1.76 -3.50
N ARG A 24 -2.47 -1.33 -3.29
CA ARG A 24 -1.28 -2.07 -3.75
C ARG A 24 -1.18 -3.43 -3.07
N ASP A 25 -1.35 -3.46 -1.75
CA ASP A 25 -1.23 -4.65 -0.93
C ASP A 25 -2.31 -5.69 -1.27
N ARG A 26 -3.52 -5.28 -1.66
CA ARG A 26 -4.55 -6.20 -2.18
C ARG A 26 -4.09 -6.97 -3.42
N ARG A 27 -3.40 -6.31 -4.35
CA ARG A 27 -2.87 -6.95 -5.57
C ARG A 27 -1.75 -7.94 -5.22
N TRP A 28 -0.88 -7.55 -4.29
CA TRP A 28 0.18 -8.43 -3.77
C TRP A 28 -0.39 -9.63 -3.01
N CYS A 29 -1.44 -9.44 -2.21
CA CYS A 29 -2.15 -10.51 -1.52
C CYS A 29 -2.69 -11.54 -2.53
N GLN A 30 -3.36 -11.08 -3.59
CA GLN A 30 -3.86 -11.97 -4.64
C GLN A 30 -2.75 -12.76 -5.33
N GLY A 31 -1.68 -12.09 -5.76
CA GLY A 31 -0.53 -12.76 -6.38
C GLY A 31 0.12 -13.79 -5.44
N ASN A 32 0.29 -13.45 -4.17
CA ASN A 32 0.84 -14.37 -3.18
C ASN A 32 -0.07 -15.57 -2.89
N LEU A 33 -1.39 -15.38 -2.83
CA LEU A 33 -2.33 -16.49 -2.65
C LEU A 33 -2.38 -17.40 -3.88
N GLN A 34 -2.19 -16.87 -5.09
CA GLN A 34 -2.09 -17.67 -6.32
C GLN A 34 -0.88 -18.64 -6.28
N HIS A 35 0.17 -18.33 -5.52
CA HIS A 35 1.29 -19.25 -5.35
C HIS A 35 0.89 -20.60 -4.71
N ALA A 36 -0.26 -20.68 -4.02
CA ALA A 36 -0.78 -21.95 -3.51
C ALA A 36 -1.02 -22.98 -4.63
N ALA A 37 -1.43 -22.53 -5.82
CA ALA A 37 -1.61 -23.39 -6.99
C ALA A 37 -0.28 -23.81 -7.63
N VAL A 38 0.79 -23.03 -7.45
CA VAL A 38 2.14 -23.32 -7.95
C VAL A 38 2.90 -24.25 -7.01
N LEU A 39 2.60 -24.19 -5.71
CA LEU A 39 3.26 -24.97 -4.67
C LEU A 39 3.37 -26.47 -4.99
N PRO A 40 2.34 -27.20 -5.49
CA PRO A 40 2.46 -28.62 -5.82
C PRO A 40 3.28 -28.90 -7.10
N GLY A 41 3.74 -27.88 -7.83
CA GLY A 41 4.52 -28.02 -9.05
C GLY A 41 5.79 -28.86 -8.86
N ARG A 42 6.09 -29.74 -9.83
CA ARG A 42 7.32 -30.55 -9.85
C ARG A 42 8.52 -29.69 -10.25
N GLY A 43 9.71 -30.05 -9.77
CA GLY A 43 10.97 -29.35 -10.09
C GLY A 43 11.31 -28.13 -9.24
N LEU A 44 10.44 -27.72 -8.31
CA LEU A 44 10.74 -26.66 -7.35
C LEU A 44 11.62 -27.15 -6.19
N ALA A 45 12.75 -26.49 -6.00
CA ALA A 45 13.62 -26.69 -4.84
C ALA A 45 12.89 -26.38 -3.53
N PHE A 46 13.29 -27.04 -2.43
CA PHE A 46 12.66 -26.85 -1.12
C PHE A 46 12.68 -25.39 -0.65
N VAL A 47 13.80 -24.69 -0.84
CA VAL A 47 13.94 -23.27 -0.48
C VAL A 47 12.94 -22.40 -1.26
N SER A 48 12.69 -22.70 -2.54
CA SER A 48 11.69 -21.99 -3.32
C SER A 48 10.28 -22.20 -2.77
N ARG A 49 9.95 -23.42 -2.32
CA ARG A 49 8.66 -23.72 -1.69
C ARG A 49 8.49 -22.97 -0.38
N LEU A 50 9.54 -22.92 0.44
CA LEU A 50 9.53 -22.12 1.67
C LEU A 50 9.27 -20.64 1.38
N HIS A 51 9.91 -20.07 0.36
CA HIS A 51 9.69 -18.68 -0.03
C HIS A 51 8.23 -18.42 -0.44
N LEU A 52 7.64 -19.30 -1.26
CA LEU A 52 6.22 -19.21 -1.63
C LEU A 52 5.30 -19.33 -0.40
N LEU A 53 5.60 -20.27 0.52
CA LEU A 53 4.85 -20.44 1.76
C LEU A 53 4.97 -19.22 2.68
N THR A 54 6.13 -18.57 2.75
CA THR A 54 6.31 -17.33 3.51
C THR A 54 5.47 -16.20 2.92
N GLY A 55 5.43 -16.06 1.59
CA GLY A 55 4.58 -15.07 0.92
C GLY A 55 3.08 -15.32 1.09
N ILE A 56 2.63 -16.58 1.07
CA ILE A 56 1.25 -16.95 1.42
C ILE A 56 0.98 -16.63 2.90
N GLY A 57 1.88 -17.07 3.77
CA GLY A 57 1.78 -16.94 5.22
C GLY A 57 1.70 -15.49 5.67
N SER A 58 2.41 -14.56 5.03
CA SER A 58 2.40 -13.14 5.38
C SER A 58 1.01 -12.48 5.25
N TYR A 59 0.12 -13.06 4.44
CA TYR A 59 -1.27 -12.60 4.32
C TYR A 59 -2.26 -13.43 5.14
N ILE A 60 -2.03 -14.74 5.30
CA ILE A 60 -2.88 -15.61 6.14
C ILE A 60 -2.75 -15.29 7.63
N THR A 61 -1.62 -14.73 8.08
CA THR A 61 -1.44 -14.32 9.48
C THR A 61 -2.43 -13.26 9.93
N ALA A 62 -2.89 -12.35 9.05
CA ALA A 62 -3.89 -11.34 9.40
C ALA A 62 -5.25 -11.92 9.83
N PRO A 63 -5.92 -12.79 9.04
CA PRO A 63 -7.16 -13.44 9.49
C PRO A 63 -6.95 -14.40 10.66
N LEU A 64 -5.78 -15.04 10.79
CA LEU A 64 -5.46 -15.84 11.97
C LEU A 64 -5.34 -14.97 13.23
N TRP A 65 -4.74 -13.78 13.13
CA TRP A 65 -4.65 -12.83 14.24
C TRP A 65 -6.04 -12.32 14.64
N LEU A 66 -6.89 -12.00 13.66
CA LEU A 66 -8.29 -11.62 13.92
C LEU A 66 -9.05 -12.76 14.62
N ALA A 67 -8.92 -14.00 14.13
CA ALA A 67 -9.54 -15.17 14.74
C ALA A 67 -9.03 -15.41 16.17
N MET A 68 -7.73 -15.21 16.43
CA MET A 68 -7.13 -15.31 17.76
C MET A 68 -7.72 -14.25 18.72
N LEU A 69 -7.91 -13.00 18.26
CA LEU A 69 -8.53 -11.96 19.08
C LEU A 69 -10.00 -12.28 19.38
N THR A 70 -10.75 -12.77 18.39
CA THR A 70 -12.14 -13.22 18.60
C THR A 70 -12.23 -14.39 19.55
N ALA A 71 -11.39 -15.41 19.38
CA ALA A 71 -11.33 -16.56 20.28
C ALA A 71 -10.96 -16.14 21.71
N GLY A 72 -9.97 -15.25 21.86
CA GLY A 72 -9.60 -14.69 23.16
C GLY A 72 -10.76 -13.96 23.84
N LEU A 73 -11.49 -13.13 23.10
CA LEU A 73 -12.69 -12.44 23.60
C LEU A 73 -13.78 -13.42 24.04
N LEU A 74 -14.04 -14.47 23.24
CA LEU A 74 -15.03 -15.50 23.56
C LEU A 74 -14.63 -16.32 24.80
N VAL A 75 -13.35 -16.66 24.96
CA VAL A 75 -12.84 -17.35 26.14
C VAL A 75 -12.96 -16.47 27.38
N SER A 76 -12.68 -15.17 27.29
CA SER A 76 -12.90 -14.23 28.39
C SER A 76 -14.39 -14.08 28.73
N LEU A 77 -15.26 -14.04 27.73
CA LEU A 77 -16.72 -14.01 27.93
C LEU A 77 -17.20 -15.29 28.64
N GLN A 78 -16.73 -16.47 28.20
CA GLN A 78 -17.03 -17.74 28.84
C GLN A 78 -16.58 -17.73 30.31
N GLY A 79 -15.35 -17.31 30.60
CA GLY A 79 -14.82 -17.25 31.96
C GLY A 79 -15.60 -16.33 32.90
N ARG A 80 -16.32 -15.34 32.36
CA ARG A 80 -17.22 -14.47 33.14
C ARG A 80 -18.51 -15.18 33.56
N PHE A 81 -19.09 -16.01 32.70
CA PHE A 81 -20.39 -16.66 32.95
C PHE A 81 -20.27 -18.10 33.47
N VAL A 82 -19.14 -18.75 33.24
CA VAL A 82 -18.84 -20.11 33.69
C VAL A 82 -17.55 -20.06 34.50
N PRO A 83 -17.64 -19.73 35.80
CA PRO A 83 -16.48 -19.74 36.67
C PRO A 83 -15.87 -21.15 36.67
N PRO A 84 -14.53 -21.27 36.55
CA PRO A 84 -13.89 -22.56 36.61
C PRO A 84 -14.09 -23.21 37.99
N ASP A 85 -14.62 -24.43 37.99
CA ASP A 85 -14.74 -25.25 39.19
C ASP A 85 -13.40 -25.96 39.46
N TYR A 86 -12.61 -25.39 40.36
CA TYR A 86 -11.29 -25.91 40.74
C TYR A 86 -11.38 -27.10 41.72
N PHE A 87 -12.54 -27.30 42.33
CA PHE A 87 -12.80 -28.34 43.33
C PHE A 87 -14.13 -29.04 43.03
N PRO A 88 -14.21 -29.80 41.93
CA PRO A 88 -15.45 -30.47 41.56
C PRO A 88 -15.87 -31.44 42.66
N SER A 89 -17.19 -31.52 42.91
CA SER A 89 -17.80 -32.45 43.88
C SER A 89 -17.70 -33.93 43.48
N GLN A 90 -17.16 -34.20 42.30
CA GLN A 90 -16.89 -35.53 41.75
C GLN A 90 -15.54 -36.03 42.27
N PHE A 91 -15.38 -37.34 42.44
CA PHE A 91 -14.12 -37.91 42.93
C PHE A 91 -12.98 -37.58 41.95
N SER A 92 -12.07 -36.70 42.38
CA SER A 92 -10.85 -36.35 41.66
C SER A 92 -9.65 -36.52 42.57
N LEU A 93 -8.60 -37.17 42.07
CA LEU A 93 -7.34 -37.36 42.80
C LEU A 93 -6.52 -36.06 42.91
N PHE A 94 -6.80 -35.07 42.06
CA PHE A 94 -6.11 -33.78 42.03
C PHE A 94 -7.11 -32.64 41.77
N PRO A 95 -6.88 -31.43 42.30
CA PRO A 95 -7.67 -30.26 41.94
C PRO A 95 -7.48 -29.92 40.45
N SER A 96 -8.52 -29.40 39.81
CA SER A 96 -8.42 -28.79 38.49
C SER A 96 -7.64 -27.49 38.66
N TRP A 97 -6.37 -27.46 38.28
CA TRP A 97 -5.57 -26.24 38.40
C TRP A 97 -6.04 -25.17 37.40
N PRO A 98 -5.89 -23.87 37.73
CA PRO A 98 -6.18 -22.78 36.79
C PRO A 98 -5.44 -22.96 35.47
N ALA A 99 -6.19 -23.07 34.37
CA ALA A 99 -5.60 -23.19 33.02
C ALA A 99 -4.94 -21.89 32.54
N GLN A 100 -5.24 -20.75 33.18
CA GLN A 100 -4.71 -19.44 32.83
C GLN A 100 -3.60 -19.03 33.81
N ASP A 101 -2.35 -19.16 33.36
CA ASP A 101 -1.16 -18.75 34.11
C ASP A 101 -0.70 -17.36 33.62
N PRO A 102 -0.87 -16.30 34.42
CA PRO A 102 -0.52 -14.94 34.02
C PRO A 102 0.99 -14.75 33.84
N VAL A 103 1.83 -15.52 34.54
CA VAL A 103 3.29 -15.46 34.40
C VAL A 103 3.71 -16.06 33.05
N ARG A 104 3.13 -17.19 32.66
CA ARG A 104 3.35 -17.76 31.32
C ARG A 104 2.86 -16.83 30.22
N ALA A 105 1.69 -16.21 30.39
CA ALA A 105 1.18 -15.23 29.44
C ALA A 105 2.14 -14.03 29.28
N ALA A 106 2.71 -13.53 30.38
CA ALA A 106 3.73 -12.48 30.36
C ALA A 106 4.99 -12.91 29.60
N TRP A 107 5.49 -14.13 29.81
CA TRP A 107 6.66 -14.64 29.07
C TRP A 107 6.39 -14.82 27.57
N VAL A 108 5.21 -15.30 27.19
CA VAL A 108 4.78 -15.38 25.79
C VAL A 108 4.72 -13.98 25.18
N PHE A 109 4.20 -12.99 25.91
CA PHE A 109 4.20 -11.60 25.48
C PHE A 109 5.63 -11.05 25.29
N VAL A 110 6.52 -11.23 26.27
CA VAL A 110 7.93 -10.80 26.18
C VAL A 110 8.65 -11.47 25.01
N GLY A 111 8.45 -12.77 24.81
CA GLY A 111 9.02 -13.50 23.68
C GLY A 111 8.52 -12.95 22.34
N THR A 112 7.22 -12.70 22.22
CA THR A 112 6.61 -12.12 21.01
C THR A 112 7.13 -10.71 20.73
N MET A 113 7.16 -9.84 21.74
CA MET A 113 7.67 -8.47 21.59
C MET A 113 9.16 -8.46 21.21
N SER A 114 9.95 -9.38 21.78
CA SER A 114 11.37 -9.53 21.44
C SER A 114 11.56 -9.88 19.97
N VAL A 115 10.80 -10.85 19.45
CA VAL A 115 10.86 -11.23 18.02
C VAL A 115 10.43 -10.09 17.11
N LEU A 116 9.38 -9.34 17.48
CA LEU A 116 8.88 -8.22 16.67
C LEU A 116 9.81 -7.01 16.65
N LEU A 117 10.45 -6.69 17.78
CA LEU A 117 11.26 -5.48 17.93
C LEU A 117 12.76 -5.71 17.70
N ALA A 118 13.26 -6.94 17.82
CA ALA A 118 14.68 -7.26 17.67
C ALA A 118 15.27 -6.78 16.32
N PRO A 119 14.63 -6.97 15.15
CA PRO A 119 15.21 -6.50 13.89
C PRO A 119 15.41 -4.98 13.86
N LYS A 120 14.46 -4.22 14.42
CA LYS A 120 14.56 -2.75 14.53
C LYS A 120 15.68 -2.33 15.47
N LEU A 121 15.81 -3.01 16.62
CA LEU A 121 16.87 -2.74 17.58
C LEU A 121 18.25 -3.05 17.00
N ILE A 122 18.40 -4.19 16.32
CA ILE A 122 19.64 -4.56 15.64
C ILE A 122 19.99 -3.52 14.56
N ALA A 123 19.03 -3.12 13.73
CA ALA A 123 19.25 -2.10 12.71
C ALA A 123 19.66 -0.75 13.32
N TYR A 124 19.04 -0.34 14.43
CA TYR A 124 19.41 0.87 15.15
C TYR A 124 20.83 0.80 15.72
N VAL A 125 21.22 -0.31 16.36
CA VAL A 125 22.58 -0.52 16.87
C VAL A 125 23.59 -0.50 15.73
N LEU A 126 23.34 -1.23 14.65
CA LEU A 126 24.22 -1.23 13.47
C LEU A 126 24.36 0.18 12.86
N MET A 127 23.27 0.96 12.83
CA MET A 127 23.32 2.35 12.40
C MET A 127 24.19 3.20 13.32
N LEU A 128 24.16 2.99 14.64
CA LEU A 128 24.98 3.74 15.60
C LEU A 128 26.48 3.47 15.43
N LEU A 129 26.83 2.23 15.07
CA LEU A 129 28.21 1.80 14.84
C LEU A 129 28.79 2.39 13.54
N ASP A 130 27.95 2.74 12.57
CA ASP A 130 28.36 3.39 11.32
C ASP A 130 28.23 4.91 11.42
N GLY A 131 29.37 5.60 11.57
CA GLY A 131 29.41 7.05 11.68
C GLY A 131 28.85 7.81 10.47
N ARG A 132 28.90 7.24 9.26
CA ARG A 132 28.32 7.85 8.05
C ARG A 132 26.80 7.71 8.07
N ARG A 133 26.27 6.51 8.29
CA ARG A 133 24.82 6.27 8.40
C ARG A 133 24.21 7.07 9.55
N ARG A 134 24.84 7.06 10.73
CA ARG A 134 24.41 7.85 11.88
C ARG A 134 24.23 9.32 11.54
N ARG A 135 25.20 9.95 10.85
CA ARG A 135 25.08 11.35 10.43
C ARG A 135 24.01 11.54 9.36
N GLY A 136 23.89 10.61 8.41
CA GLY A 136 22.85 10.61 7.38
C GLY A 136 21.43 10.58 7.93
N PHE A 137 21.17 9.85 9.01
CA PHE A 137 19.87 9.85 9.69
C PHE A 137 19.67 10.99 10.70
N GLY A 138 20.70 11.81 10.97
CA GLY A 138 20.64 12.95 11.89
C GLY A 138 21.09 12.72 13.32
N GLY A 139 21.80 11.63 13.56
CA GLY A 139 22.32 11.27 14.87
C GLY A 139 21.43 10.28 15.61
N GLY A 140 22.00 9.62 16.62
CA GLY A 140 21.33 8.53 17.33
C GLY A 140 20.03 8.93 18.02
N ILE A 141 19.97 10.13 18.62
CA ILE A 141 18.80 10.58 19.39
C ILE A 141 17.58 10.80 18.48
N LEU A 142 17.75 11.53 17.36
CA LEU A 142 16.65 11.76 16.42
C LEU A 142 16.18 10.45 15.77
N THR A 143 17.11 9.55 15.44
CA THR A 143 16.76 8.22 14.94
C THR A 143 16.01 7.41 15.99
N PHE A 144 16.42 7.42 17.25
CA PHE A 144 15.72 6.73 18.33
C PHE A 144 14.28 7.23 18.50
N LEU A 145 14.09 8.54 18.56
CA LEU A 145 12.76 9.15 18.60
C LEU A 145 11.94 8.79 17.35
N GLY A 146 12.58 8.73 16.19
CA GLY A 146 11.98 8.26 14.95
C GLY A 146 11.52 6.80 15.03
N VAL A 147 12.37 5.89 15.55
CA VAL A 147 12.03 4.46 15.74
C VAL A 147 10.87 4.30 16.72
N LEU A 148 10.82 5.08 17.81
CA LEU A 148 9.71 5.07 18.74
C LEU A 148 8.41 5.56 18.09
N LEU A 149 8.47 6.70 17.39
CA LEU A 149 7.31 7.27 16.70
C LEU A 149 6.80 6.34 15.60
N GLU A 150 7.68 5.79 14.78
CA GLU A 150 7.33 4.82 13.74
C GLU A 150 6.73 3.56 14.37
N THR A 151 7.32 3.02 15.44
CA THR A 151 6.79 1.82 16.11
C THR A 151 5.40 2.07 16.68
N LEU A 152 5.15 3.25 17.26
CA LEU A 152 3.83 3.65 17.75
C LEU A 152 2.83 3.78 16.60
N LEU A 153 3.17 4.51 15.53
CA LEU A 153 2.29 4.70 14.38
C LEU A 153 1.99 3.38 13.67
N SER A 154 3.01 2.56 13.40
CA SER A 154 2.87 1.23 12.81
C SER A 154 2.04 0.30 13.68
N GLY A 155 2.25 0.34 15.01
CA GLY A 155 1.45 -0.43 15.97
C GLY A 155 -0.03 -0.05 15.96
N LEU A 156 -0.34 1.25 15.89
CA LEU A 156 -1.72 1.75 15.79
C LEU A 156 -2.36 1.47 14.43
N MET A 157 -1.57 1.44 13.35
CA MET A 157 -2.05 1.09 12.00
C MET A 157 -2.25 -0.43 11.81
N ALA A 158 -1.55 -1.27 12.57
CA ALA A 158 -1.58 -2.73 12.39
C ALA A 158 -2.98 -3.35 12.51
N PRO A 159 -3.84 -2.98 13.49
CA PRO A 159 -5.22 -3.46 13.54
C PRO A 159 -6.07 -3.06 12.32
N ILE A 160 -5.84 -1.87 11.77
CA ILE A 160 -6.53 -1.39 10.56
C ILE A 160 -6.12 -2.28 9.38
N MET A 161 -4.82 -2.50 9.21
CA MET A 161 -4.28 -3.37 8.15
C MET A 161 -4.72 -4.83 8.33
N MET A 162 -4.83 -5.32 9.57
CA MET A 162 -5.35 -6.67 9.86
C MET A 162 -6.76 -6.86 9.30
N ILE A 163 -7.66 -5.91 9.50
CA ILE A 163 -9.03 -5.99 8.96
C ILE A 163 -9.01 -5.93 7.44
N ILE A 164 -8.25 -5.00 6.86
CA ILE A 164 -8.14 -4.83 5.40
C ILE A 164 -7.60 -6.10 4.75
N GLN A 165 -6.52 -6.67 5.29
CA GLN A 165 -5.90 -7.89 4.77
C GLN A 165 -6.80 -9.12 4.97
N SER A 166 -7.47 -9.23 6.12
CA SER A 166 -8.45 -10.31 6.35
C SER A 166 -9.59 -10.26 5.34
N ALA A 167 -10.14 -9.07 5.07
CA ALA A 167 -11.17 -8.86 4.07
C ALA A 167 -10.65 -9.15 2.64
N ALA A 168 -9.41 -8.76 2.34
CA ALA A 168 -8.77 -9.05 1.06
C ALA A 168 -8.67 -10.57 0.84
N VAL A 169 -8.09 -11.30 1.80
CA VAL A 169 -7.98 -12.77 1.76
C VAL A 169 -9.36 -13.40 1.55
N ALA A 170 -10.35 -13.04 2.37
CA ALA A 170 -11.71 -13.57 2.23
C ALA A 170 -12.31 -13.31 0.84
N SER A 171 -12.15 -12.09 0.30
CA SER A 171 -12.67 -11.75 -1.02
C SER A 171 -12.00 -12.51 -2.16
N ILE A 172 -10.69 -12.74 -2.07
CA ILE A 172 -9.91 -13.47 -3.09
C ILE A 172 -10.32 -14.95 -3.07
N LEU A 173 -10.50 -15.54 -1.88
CA LEU A 173 -11.00 -16.91 -1.74
C LEU A 173 -12.43 -17.08 -2.26
N MET A 174 -13.24 -16.02 -2.23
CA MET A 174 -14.56 -15.96 -2.87
C MET A 174 -14.51 -15.72 -4.39
N GLY A 175 -13.31 -15.68 -5.00
CA GLY A 175 -13.13 -15.48 -6.44
C GLY A 175 -13.25 -14.03 -6.91
N ARG A 176 -13.23 -13.04 -6.02
CA ARG A 176 -13.28 -11.62 -6.40
C ARG A 176 -11.88 -11.11 -6.74
N ASP A 177 -11.70 -10.65 -7.98
CA ASP A 177 -10.46 -10.06 -8.43
C ASP A 177 -10.21 -8.68 -7.77
N SER A 178 -8.95 -8.27 -7.68
CA SER A 178 -8.54 -6.94 -7.25
C SER A 178 -8.68 -5.90 -8.33
N GLY A 179 -8.60 -6.31 -9.60
CA GLY A 179 -8.62 -5.41 -10.76
C GLY A 179 -7.42 -4.46 -10.78
N TRP A 180 -7.30 -3.70 -11.88
CA TRP A 180 -6.29 -2.65 -12.00
C TRP A 180 -6.94 -1.28 -11.86
N GLN A 181 -6.82 -0.68 -10.67
CA GLN A 181 -7.25 0.70 -10.44
C GLN A 181 -6.08 1.65 -10.72
N PRO A 182 -6.30 2.77 -11.43
CA PRO A 182 -5.26 3.77 -11.65
C PRO A 182 -4.80 4.31 -10.29
N GLN A 183 -3.48 4.28 -10.08
CA GLN A 183 -2.88 4.85 -8.87
C GLN A 183 -3.03 6.37 -8.92
N ARG A 184 -3.64 6.96 -7.89
CA ARG A 184 -3.67 8.41 -7.75
C ARG A 184 -2.26 8.86 -7.35
N ARG A 185 -1.58 9.57 -8.24
CA ARG A 185 -0.25 10.16 -7.99
C ARG A 185 -0.34 11.61 -7.49
N ASP A 186 -1.53 12.19 -7.42
CA ASP A 186 -1.75 13.52 -6.84
C ASP A 186 -1.78 13.48 -5.32
N ASP A 187 -0.88 14.27 -4.75
CA ASP A 187 -0.55 14.60 -3.37
C ASP A 187 -1.62 15.47 -2.65
N GLY A 188 -2.87 15.34 -3.10
CA GLY A 188 -4.03 15.98 -2.48
C GLY A 188 -4.50 15.25 -1.24
N SER A 189 -4.86 16.01 -0.19
CA SER A 189 -5.55 15.49 0.98
C SER A 189 -6.78 14.66 0.58
N VAL A 190 -7.03 13.56 1.29
CA VAL A 190 -8.22 12.75 1.06
C VAL A 190 -9.41 13.45 1.72
N PRO A 191 -10.50 13.73 0.99
CA PRO A 191 -11.68 14.36 1.59
C PRO A 191 -12.19 13.55 2.79
N LEU A 192 -12.53 14.23 3.88
CA LEU A 192 -12.96 13.56 5.12
C LEU A 192 -14.16 12.62 4.89
N GLY A 193 -15.10 13.00 4.02
CA GLY A 193 -16.22 12.15 3.64
C GLY A 193 -15.79 10.82 3.02
N ALA A 194 -14.77 10.83 2.16
CA ALA A 194 -14.21 9.61 1.57
C ALA A 194 -13.49 8.75 2.62
N LEU A 195 -12.78 9.38 3.57
CA LEU A 195 -12.16 8.69 4.70
C LEU A 195 -13.21 8.05 5.61
N LEU A 196 -14.29 8.75 5.95
CA LEU A 196 -15.38 8.22 6.76
C LEU A 196 -16.09 7.05 6.06
N GLN A 197 -16.35 7.14 4.77
CA GLN A 197 -16.94 6.03 4.00
C GLN A 197 -16.05 4.78 4.02
N ARG A 198 -14.72 4.94 3.95
CA ARG A 198 -13.79 3.82 3.86
C ARG A 198 -13.36 3.26 5.22
N TYR A 199 -13.12 4.12 6.20
CA TYR A 199 -12.56 3.77 7.50
C TYR A 199 -13.54 3.90 8.66
N GLY A 200 -14.73 4.49 8.46
CA GLY A 200 -15.74 4.66 9.52
C GLY A 200 -16.19 3.32 10.12
N PHE A 201 -16.29 2.26 9.31
CA PHE A 201 -16.57 0.91 9.82
C PHE A 201 -15.47 0.40 10.76
N HIS A 202 -14.21 0.75 10.53
CA HIS A 202 -13.09 0.34 11.39
C HIS A 202 -13.17 1.05 12.74
N THR A 203 -13.46 2.36 12.74
CA THR A 203 -13.73 3.13 13.96
C THR A 203 -14.92 2.56 14.73
N LEU A 204 -16.03 2.24 14.05
CA LEU A 204 -17.20 1.63 14.70
C LEU A 204 -16.86 0.27 15.32
N LEU A 205 -16.10 -0.57 14.62
CA LEU A 205 -15.66 -1.86 15.14
C LEU A 205 -14.76 -1.68 16.37
N GLY A 206 -13.84 -0.70 16.35
CA GLY A 206 -13.01 -0.36 17.51
C GLY A 206 -13.83 0.06 18.73
N ILE A 207 -14.84 0.91 18.52
CA ILE A 207 -15.77 1.34 19.59
C ILE A 207 -16.54 0.13 20.13
N ALA A 208 -17.15 -0.68 19.25
CA ALA A 208 -17.90 -1.86 19.65
C ALA A 208 -17.02 -2.87 20.42
N LEU A 209 -15.82 -3.13 19.92
CA LEU A 209 -14.85 -4.00 20.59
C LEU A 209 -14.46 -3.47 21.97
N GLY A 210 -14.22 -2.16 22.08
CA GLY A 210 -13.91 -1.51 23.36
C GLY A 210 -15.06 -1.61 24.37
N VAL A 211 -16.29 -1.34 23.94
CA VAL A 211 -17.49 -1.48 24.79
C VAL A 211 -17.64 -2.94 25.25
N VAL A 212 -17.57 -3.91 24.33
CA VAL A 212 -17.71 -5.34 24.67
C VAL A 212 -16.59 -5.78 25.62
N ALA A 213 -15.33 -5.43 25.34
CA ALA A 213 -14.21 -5.79 26.19
C ALA A 213 -14.35 -5.22 27.61
N TYR A 214 -14.76 -3.95 27.73
CA TYR A 214 -14.98 -3.29 29.02
C TYR A 214 -16.14 -3.94 29.79
N LEU A 215 -17.23 -4.25 29.09
CA LEU A 215 -18.38 -4.94 29.66
C LEU A 215 -18.05 -6.36 30.10
N ILE A 216 -17.09 -7.06 29.47
CA ILE A 216 -16.62 -8.40 29.88
C ILE A 216 -15.70 -8.30 31.10
N ALA A 217 -14.64 -7.49 31.03
CA ALA A 217 -13.72 -7.29 32.14
C ALA A 217 -12.84 -6.04 31.88
N ALA A 218 -12.78 -5.12 32.84
CA ALA A 218 -11.92 -3.92 32.71
C ALA A 218 -10.44 -4.25 32.40
N PRO A 219 -9.82 -5.29 33.00
CA PRO A 219 -8.45 -5.70 32.61
C PRO A 219 -8.33 -6.11 31.13
N LEU A 220 -9.35 -6.75 30.56
CA LEU A 220 -9.36 -7.14 29.16
C LEU A 220 -9.39 -5.91 28.23
N PHE A 221 -10.19 -4.90 28.58
CA PHE A 221 -10.21 -3.63 27.84
C PHE A 221 -8.82 -2.99 27.78
N TRP A 222 -8.13 -2.86 28.91
CA TRP A 222 -6.79 -2.26 28.95
C TRP A 222 -5.76 -3.12 28.21
N TRP A 223 -5.86 -4.44 28.32
CA TRP A 223 -5.01 -5.37 27.58
C TRP A 223 -5.20 -5.24 26.05
N MET A 224 -6.44 -5.07 25.59
CA MET A 224 -6.77 -4.90 24.18
C MET A 224 -6.60 -3.45 23.69
N SER A 225 -6.17 -2.52 24.56
CA SER A 225 -6.16 -1.09 24.26
C SER A 225 -5.35 -0.71 23.02
N PRO A 226 -4.19 -1.33 22.66
CA PRO A 226 -3.50 -0.97 21.43
C PRO A 226 -4.35 -1.28 20.17
N VAL A 227 -5.07 -2.41 20.19
CA VAL A 227 -5.98 -2.82 19.11
C VAL A 227 -7.19 -1.89 19.06
N ILE A 228 -7.85 -1.67 20.20
CA ILE A 228 -9.02 -0.79 20.30
C ILE A 228 -8.66 0.62 19.85
N LEU A 229 -7.57 1.19 20.38
CA LEU A 229 -7.14 2.55 20.08
C LEU A 229 -6.78 2.71 18.60
N GLY A 230 -6.05 1.75 18.02
CA GLY A 230 -5.74 1.76 16.58
C GLY A 230 -6.99 1.76 15.70
N LEU A 231 -8.01 0.98 16.06
CA LEU A 231 -9.27 0.92 15.32
C LEU A 231 -10.14 2.17 15.53
N VAL A 232 -10.31 2.63 16.77
CA VAL A 232 -11.08 3.84 17.10
C VAL A 232 -10.49 5.04 16.35
N LEU A 233 -9.16 5.17 16.37
CA LEU A 233 -8.44 6.25 15.69
C LEU A 233 -8.22 6.01 14.19
N ALA A 234 -8.86 5.03 13.56
CA ALA A 234 -8.59 4.71 12.15
C ALA A 234 -8.75 5.91 11.21
N VAL A 235 -9.87 6.63 11.30
CA VAL A 235 -10.11 7.83 10.48
C VAL A 235 -9.08 8.95 10.74
N PRO A 236 -8.86 9.43 11.98
CA PRO A 236 -7.89 10.49 12.23
C PRO A 236 -6.44 10.06 11.95
N LEU A 237 -6.07 8.80 12.18
CA LEU A 237 -4.72 8.29 11.91
C LEU A 237 -4.43 8.27 10.40
N VAL A 238 -5.37 7.79 9.59
CA VAL A 238 -5.23 7.81 8.12
C VAL A 238 -5.22 9.24 7.59
N ALA A 239 -6.05 10.12 8.15
CA ALA A 239 -6.03 11.53 7.79
C ALA A 239 -4.67 12.15 8.09
N LEU A 240 -4.17 11.98 9.33
CA LEU A 240 -2.90 12.56 9.79
C LEU A 240 -1.71 12.07 8.96
N THR A 241 -1.64 10.77 8.70
CA THR A 241 -0.53 10.16 7.95
C THR A 241 -0.56 10.52 6.46
N ALA A 242 -1.72 10.87 5.90
CA ALA A 242 -1.85 11.35 4.53
C ALA A 242 -1.60 12.86 4.37
N LEU A 243 -1.47 13.63 5.46
CA LEU A 243 -1.25 15.08 5.38
C LEU A 243 0.22 15.39 5.08
N ARG A 244 0.46 16.06 3.95
CA ARG A 244 1.78 16.63 3.59
C ARG A 244 2.31 17.58 4.69
N GLY A 245 1.41 18.31 5.35
CA GLY A 245 1.76 19.17 6.49
C GLY A 245 2.38 18.42 7.67
N ALA A 246 1.86 17.23 8.00
CA ALA A 246 2.41 16.41 9.09
C ALA A 246 3.81 15.91 8.73
N GLY A 247 4.00 15.40 7.49
CA GLY A 247 5.30 14.96 7.00
C GLY A 247 6.34 16.09 6.95
N THR A 248 5.98 17.25 6.42
CA THR A 248 6.87 18.43 6.40
C THR A 248 7.22 18.93 7.80
N GLY A 249 6.28 18.84 8.76
CA GLY A 249 6.55 19.13 10.17
C GLY A 249 7.59 18.20 10.79
N LEU A 250 7.43 16.88 10.62
CA LEU A 250 8.40 15.89 11.10
C LEU A 250 9.77 16.06 10.44
N ARG A 251 9.79 16.37 9.13
CA ARG A 251 11.00 16.69 8.38
C ARG A 251 11.75 17.88 8.98
N ARG A 252 11.04 18.96 9.34
CA ARG A 252 11.63 20.15 10.00
C ARG A 252 12.22 19.83 11.36
N LEU A 253 11.63 18.89 12.10
CA LEU A 253 12.15 18.38 13.37
C LEU A 253 13.30 17.38 13.18
N GLY A 254 13.64 17.02 11.94
CA GLY A 254 14.66 16.01 11.63
C GLY A 254 14.26 14.58 11.99
N LEU A 255 12.96 14.32 12.22
CA LEU A 255 12.41 13.01 12.55
C LEU A 255 11.95 12.28 11.28
N LEU A 256 12.04 10.94 11.33
CA LEU A 256 11.65 10.03 10.23
C LEU A 256 12.32 10.34 8.87
N MET A 257 13.48 11.00 8.87
CA MET A 257 14.21 11.31 7.65
C MET A 257 15.18 10.19 7.28
N VAL A 258 15.28 9.89 5.98
CA VAL A 258 16.32 9.00 5.43
C VAL A 258 17.54 9.81 4.93
N PRO A 259 18.74 9.20 4.81
CA PRO A 259 19.93 9.89 4.32
C PRO A 259 19.72 10.59 2.97
N GLU A 260 18.97 9.95 2.07
CA GLU A 260 18.66 10.43 0.72
C GLU A 260 17.75 11.68 0.74
N GLU A 261 16.95 11.89 1.79
CA GLU A 261 16.15 13.12 1.95
C GLU A 261 16.97 14.29 2.51
N ARG A 262 18.07 13.99 3.21
CA ARG A 262 19.00 15.00 3.74
C ARG A 262 20.03 15.41 2.71
N THR A 263 20.54 14.44 1.98
CA THR A 263 21.54 14.63 0.93
C THR A 263 21.08 13.85 -0.30
N PRO A 264 20.21 14.46 -1.12
CA PRO A 264 19.71 13.84 -2.34
C PRO A 264 20.86 13.37 -3.23
N PRO A 265 20.81 12.11 -3.70
CA PRO A 265 21.76 11.63 -4.71
C PRO A 265 21.62 12.44 -6.00
N GLN A 266 22.75 12.64 -6.69
CA GLN A 266 22.82 13.46 -7.90
C GLN A 266 21.80 13.07 -8.97
N VAL A 267 21.50 11.77 -9.11
CA VAL A 267 20.50 11.28 -10.07
C VAL A 267 19.09 11.77 -9.75
N LEU A 268 18.72 11.91 -8.47
CA LEU A 268 17.43 12.47 -8.06
C LEU A 268 17.39 13.98 -8.28
N GLU A 269 18.48 14.70 -8.00
CA GLU A 269 18.58 16.13 -8.30
C GLU A 269 18.44 16.40 -9.80
N GLN A 270 19.14 15.62 -10.63
CA GLN A 270 19.06 15.70 -12.09
C GLN A 270 17.67 15.36 -12.60
N ALA A 271 17.06 14.28 -12.09
CA ALA A 271 15.71 13.88 -12.46
C ALA A 271 14.69 14.97 -12.09
N GLY A 272 14.82 15.57 -10.90
CA GLY A 272 13.99 16.69 -10.46
C GLY A 272 14.14 17.92 -11.36
N ALA A 273 15.37 18.33 -11.66
CA ALA A 273 15.64 19.45 -12.55
C ALA A 273 15.10 19.23 -13.98
N ILE A 274 15.23 18.01 -14.51
CA ILE A 274 14.65 17.63 -15.80
C ILE A 274 13.12 17.67 -15.72
N ALA A 275 12.52 17.14 -14.66
CA ALA A 275 11.07 17.12 -14.48
C ALA A 275 10.50 18.55 -14.36
N GLU A 276 11.15 19.45 -13.64
CA GLU A 276 10.75 20.86 -13.54
C GLU A 276 10.85 21.58 -14.88
N ARG A 277 11.98 21.40 -15.59
CA ARG A 277 12.16 21.96 -16.93
C ARG A 277 11.09 21.46 -17.88
N LEU A 278 10.87 20.14 -17.92
CA LEU A 278 9.82 19.52 -18.73
C LEU A 278 8.42 19.99 -18.29
N ALA A 279 8.14 20.20 -17.00
CA ALA A 279 6.84 20.69 -16.58
C ALA A 279 6.55 22.12 -17.10
N VAL A 280 7.58 22.96 -17.21
CA VAL A 280 7.47 24.30 -17.82
C VAL A 280 7.36 24.21 -19.34
N GLU A 281 8.26 23.48 -20.00
CA GLU A 281 8.23 23.28 -21.47
C GLU A 281 6.94 22.60 -21.93
N LEU A 282 6.44 21.64 -21.13
CA LEU A 282 5.28 20.84 -21.47
C LEU A 282 3.95 21.49 -21.07
N ARG A 283 3.94 22.55 -20.26
CA ARG A 283 2.72 23.29 -19.85
C ARG A 283 2.00 23.94 -21.02
N GLU A 284 2.74 24.37 -22.04
CA GLU A 284 2.20 25.15 -23.15
C GLU A 284 2.39 24.43 -24.48
N GLY A 285 1.34 23.81 -25.00
CA GLY A 285 1.37 23.18 -26.33
C GLY A 285 0.33 22.09 -26.52
N GLU A 286 -0.19 22.03 -27.73
CA GLU A 286 -1.10 20.98 -28.17
C GLU A 286 -0.28 19.70 -28.52
N ALA A 287 -0.74 18.53 -28.08
CA ALA A 287 0.02 17.27 -28.17
C ALA A 287 0.33 16.85 -29.62
N VAL A 288 -0.63 16.99 -30.54
CA VAL A 288 -0.41 16.68 -31.97
C VAL A 288 0.60 17.65 -32.57
N ALA A 289 0.52 18.94 -32.24
CA ALA A 289 1.49 19.95 -32.69
C ALA A 289 2.93 19.62 -32.25
N ARG A 290 3.12 19.09 -31.03
CA ARG A 290 4.43 18.64 -30.55
C ARG A 290 4.94 17.40 -31.25
N LEU A 291 4.10 16.38 -31.40
CA LEU A 291 4.45 15.15 -32.15
C LEU A 291 4.73 15.46 -33.62
N ARG A 292 4.15 16.53 -34.17
CA ARG A 292 4.50 17.02 -35.50
C ARG A 292 5.85 17.73 -35.52
N GLY A 293 6.13 18.57 -34.52
CA GLY A 293 7.33 19.40 -34.44
C GLY A 293 8.61 18.64 -34.07
N ASP A 294 8.49 17.48 -33.43
CA ASP A 294 9.64 16.66 -33.01
C ASP A 294 9.51 15.21 -33.54
N ALA A 295 10.27 14.91 -34.58
CA ALA A 295 10.29 13.59 -35.21
C ALA A 295 10.83 12.50 -34.27
N GLY A 296 11.77 12.83 -33.38
CA GLY A 296 12.31 11.91 -32.39
C GLY A 296 11.27 11.54 -31.34
N LEU A 297 10.56 12.54 -30.81
CA LEU A 297 9.44 12.34 -29.89
C LEU A 297 8.32 11.52 -30.53
N ARG A 298 7.99 11.77 -31.79
CA ARG A 298 6.98 10.99 -32.53
C ARG A 298 7.39 9.54 -32.70
N ALA A 299 8.64 9.28 -33.09
CA ALA A 299 9.16 7.93 -33.25
C ALA A 299 9.15 7.18 -31.90
N ALA A 300 9.58 7.84 -30.82
CA ALA A 300 9.52 7.28 -29.48
C ALA A 300 8.08 6.98 -29.04
N HIS A 301 7.15 7.92 -29.25
CA HIS A 301 5.72 7.74 -28.93
C HIS A 301 5.14 6.51 -29.63
N LEU A 302 5.34 6.38 -30.95
CA LEU A 302 4.87 5.22 -31.72
C LEU A 302 5.51 3.91 -31.25
N ALA A 303 6.79 3.92 -30.89
CA ALA A 303 7.50 2.75 -30.37
C ALA A 303 6.98 2.30 -29.00
N PHE A 304 6.45 3.21 -28.19
CA PHE A 304 5.83 2.89 -26.90
C PHE A 304 4.37 2.41 -27.01
N LEU A 305 3.73 2.55 -28.18
CA LEU A 305 2.38 2.03 -28.37
C LEU A 305 2.39 0.51 -28.51
N PRO A 306 1.45 -0.21 -27.87
CA PRO A 306 1.28 -1.64 -28.08
C PRO A 306 1.07 -1.93 -29.57
N ASP A 307 1.81 -2.89 -30.11
CA ASP A 307 1.76 -3.27 -31.53
C ASP A 307 1.94 -2.07 -32.49
N GLY A 308 2.72 -1.06 -32.09
CA GLY A 308 2.93 0.16 -32.86
C GLY A 308 1.68 1.05 -33.02
N GLY A 309 0.68 0.84 -32.16
CA GLY A 309 -0.62 1.54 -32.24
C GLY A 309 -1.61 0.87 -33.19
N ALA A 310 -1.31 -0.33 -33.70
CA ALA A 310 -2.23 -1.09 -34.54
C ALA A 310 -3.47 -1.54 -33.74
N ARG A 311 -4.65 -1.30 -34.30
CA ARG A 311 -5.90 -1.80 -33.71
C ARG A 311 -5.98 -3.33 -33.86
N ARG A 312 -6.13 -4.03 -32.75
CA ARG A 312 -6.37 -5.49 -32.76
C ARG A 312 -7.76 -5.80 -33.30
N ARG A 313 -7.89 -6.89 -34.07
CA ARG A 313 -9.21 -7.37 -34.52
C ARG A 313 -10.08 -7.69 -33.29
N GLY A 314 -11.33 -7.24 -33.29
CA GLY A 314 -12.24 -7.37 -32.15
C GLY A 314 -12.15 -6.25 -31.10
N ASP A 315 -11.20 -5.32 -31.24
CA ASP A 315 -11.21 -4.09 -30.42
C ASP A 315 -12.30 -3.14 -30.95
N HIS A 316 -13.37 -3.03 -30.17
CA HIS A 316 -14.55 -2.19 -30.42
C HIS A 316 -14.67 -1.06 -29.38
N SER A 317 -13.55 -0.59 -28.84
CA SER A 317 -13.55 0.56 -27.91
C SER A 317 -14.24 1.78 -28.54
N PRO A 318 -15.36 2.27 -27.95
CA PRO A 318 -16.13 3.37 -28.53
C PRO A 318 -15.27 4.64 -28.74
N GLU A 319 -14.41 4.96 -27.78
CA GLU A 319 -13.57 6.15 -27.81
C GLU A 319 -12.63 6.16 -29.03
N ARG A 320 -12.06 5.01 -29.37
CA ARG A 320 -11.14 4.87 -30.52
C ARG A 320 -11.89 4.97 -31.84
N LEU A 321 -13.02 4.27 -31.96
CA LEU A 321 -13.82 4.26 -33.19
C LEU A 321 -14.43 5.63 -33.49
N VAL A 322 -15.01 6.28 -32.47
CA VAL A 322 -15.59 7.62 -32.58
C VAL A 322 -14.50 8.64 -32.88
N ALA A 323 -13.33 8.55 -32.24
CA ALA A 323 -12.22 9.45 -32.54
C ALA A 323 -11.80 9.37 -34.02
N ARG A 324 -11.64 8.16 -34.56
CA ARG A 324 -11.30 7.96 -35.98
C ARG A 324 -12.33 8.57 -36.92
N ALA A 325 -13.62 8.36 -36.65
CA ALA A 325 -14.69 8.94 -37.45
C ALA A 325 -14.65 10.48 -37.43
N LYS A 326 -14.56 11.07 -36.24
CA LYS A 326 -14.47 12.53 -36.07
C LYS A 326 -13.24 13.14 -36.76
N ILE A 327 -12.11 12.43 -36.75
CA ILE A 327 -10.89 12.87 -37.44
C ILE A 327 -11.05 12.78 -38.96
N ALA A 328 -11.70 11.73 -39.47
CA ALA A 328 -11.96 11.55 -40.89
C ALA A 328 -12.94 12.60 -41.45
N ASP A 329 -13.93 13.02 -40.65
CA ASP A 329 -14.93 14.03 -41.03
C ASP A 329 -14.38 15.47 -40.98
N ALA A 330 -13.27 15.71 -40.27
CA ALA A 330 -12.72 17.04 -40.08
C ALA A 330 -11.94 17.53 -41.30
N ALA A 331 -12.18 18.78 -41.72
CA ALA A 331 -11.46 19.41 -42.83
C ALA A 331 -10.13 20.04 -42.39
N SER A 332 -9.89 20.18 -41.08
CA SER A 332 -8.65 20.78 -40.56
C SER A 332 -8.30 20.27 -39.16
N LEU A 333 -7.03 20.35 -38.78
CA LEU A 333 -6.59 19.98 -37.43
C LEU A 333 -7.35 20.73 -36.30
N PRO A 334 -7.56 22.06 -36.35
CA PRO A 334 -8.31 22.76 -35.31
C PRO A 334 -9.76 22.27 -35.16
N GLU A 335 -10.39 21.86 -36.25
CA GLU A 335 -11.75 21.29 -36.24
C GLU A 335 -11.75 19.90 -35.60
N ALA A 336 -10.84 19.02 -36.01
CA ALA A 336 -10.68 17.69 -35.42
C ALA A 336 -10.46 17.79 -33.90
N LEU A 337 -9.56 18.66 -33.46
CA LEU A 337 -9.24 18.82 -32.03
C LEU A 337 -10.38 19.40 -31.20
N ARG A 338 -11.27 20.21 -31.77
CA ARG A 338 -12.47 20.72 -31.09
C ARG A 338 -13.57 19.65 -30.98
N ALA A 339 -13.66 18.76 -31.97
CA ALA A 339 -14.65 17.69 -31.98
C ALA A 339 -14.32 16.54 -31.00
N LEU A 340 -13.03 16.32 -30.73
CA LEU A 340 -12.55 15.27 -29.83
C LEU A 340 -12.66 15.67 -28.35
N SER A 341 -13.32 14.82 -27.57
CA SER A 341 -13.22 14.84 -26.10
C SER A 341 -11.83 14.41 -25.64
N ALA A 342 -11.49 14.65 -24.37
CA ALA A 342 -10.20 14.25 -23.81
C ALA A 342 -9.94 12.73 -23.91
N ARG A 343 -10.97 11.89 -23.72
CA ARG A 343 -10.85 10.43 -23.84
C ARG A 343 -10.67 9.98 -25.28
N GLU A 344 -11.41 10.57 -26.22
CA GLU A 344 -11.28 10.29 -27.65
C GLU A 344 -9.92 10.74 -28.19
N LYS A 345 -9.44 11.91 -27.77
CA LYS A 345 -8.11 12.39 -28.13
C LYS A 345 -7.01 11.47 -27.60
N ALA A 346 -7.11 11.04 -26.34
CA ALA A 346 -6.16 10.06 -25.79
C ALA A 346 -6.20 8.73 -26.56
N ALA A 347 -7.38 8.25 -26.95
CA ALA A 347 -7.55 7.05 -27.77
C ALA A 347 -6.95 7.22 -29.19
N ALA A 348 -7.13 8.39 -29.81
CA ALA A 348 -6.54 8.72 -31.11
C ALA A 348 -5.02 8.79 -31.07
N LEU A 349 -4.44 9.41 -30.03
CA LEU A 349 -2.99 9.44 -29.84
C LEU A 349 -2.42 8.03 -29.61
N GLY A 350 -3.23 7.09 -29.09
CA GLY A 350 -2.87 5.69 -28.92
C GLY A 350 -3.18 4.78 -30.12
N ASP A 351 -3.67 5.32 -31.24
CA ASP A 351 -4.00 4.60 -32.47
C ASP A 351 -3.12 5.14 -33.61
N GLY A 352 -2.33 4.27 -34.24
CA GLY A 352 -1.35 4.69 -35.24
C GLY A 352 -1.98 5.32 -36.48
N GLU A 353 -3.14 4.83 -36.92
CA GLU A 353 -3.85 5.36 -38.08
C GLU A 353 -4.53 6.69 -37.76
N ALA A 354 -5.15 6.80 -36.59
CA ALA A 354 -5.76 8.05 -36.13
C ALA A 354 -4.71 9.15 -35.92
N LEU A 355 -3.56 8.80 -35.33
CA LEU A 355 -2.44 9.73 -35.16
C LEU A 355 -1.87 10.18 -36.51
N ALA A 356 -1.69 9.27 -37.46
CA ALA A 356 -1.23 9.63 -38.81
C ALA A 356 -2.20 10.58 -39.51
N ALA A 357 -3.53 10.35 -39.39
CA ALA A 357 -4.54 11.25 -39.94
C ALA A 357 -4.52 12.64 -39.29
N LEU A 358 -4.37 12.71 -37.96
CA LEU A 358 -4.21 13.98 -37.24
C LEU A 358 -2.97 14.76 -37.69
N LEU A 359 -1.84 14.07 -37.91
CA LEU A 359 -0.61 14.68 -38.41
C LEU A 359 -0.78 15.16 -39.86
N ALA A 360 -1.45 14.38 -40.71
CA ALA A 360 -1.74 14.78 -42.09
C ALA A 360 -2.61 16.05 -42.16
N LEU A 361 -3.65 16.14 -41.33
CA LEU A 361 -4.47 17.37 -41.20
C LEU A 361 -3.67 18.57 -40.70
N ALA A 362 -2.61 18.33 -39.94
CA ALA A 362 -1.70 19.38 -39.48
C ALA A 362 -0.77 19.87 -40.59
N ASP A 363 -0.40 18.99 -41.53
CA ASP A 363 0.49 19.28 -42.65
C ASP A 363 -0.25 19.86 -43.87
N GLN A 364 -1.59 19.73 -43.95
CA GLN A 364 -2.44 20.34 -44.98
C GLN A 364 -2.54 21.89 -44.91
N ARG A 365 -1.75 22.54 -44.04
CA ARG A 365 -1.50 23.98 -44.07
C ARG A 365 -0.07 24.27 -44.55
N GLY A 366 0.07 24.27 -45.87
CA GLY A 366 1.01 25.11 -46.61
C GLY A 366 0.20 26.09 -47.44
#